data_AF-A0A5B8YY83-F1
#
_entry.id   AF-A0A5B8YY83-F1
#
_cell.length_a   1.000
_cell.length_b   1.000
_cell.length_c   1.000
_cell.angle_alpha   90.00
_cell.angle_beta   90.00
_cell.angle_gamma   90.00
#
_symmetry.space_group_name_H-M   'P 1'
#
loop_
_entity.id
_entity.type
_entity.pdbx_description
1 polymer ?
#
loop_
_entity_poly.entity_id
_entity_poly.type
_entity_poly.pdbx_seq_one_letter_code
_entity_poly.pdbx_strand_id
1 'polypeptide(L)'
;GGKALKMPIAYEGNIDIAHIMSWGLSCISSSVTHRVHNDVDLARFFAQYPQYPTLPHVLYFPSTSYTPGGYLALSQHFALDAVFGVVPNAFAAPNATLIAQRYNITSKDELPVLLVLHRAAADDGGGAGESDRVVRMPATATSLSYREALAFLSTHITDTVAALVAKAESTQNQHFLEVAESRRVYMMGQLIERQLDIAEEERLQMAREPILVKDQAAWTKECVQLPKKHRCLAAFVDSAQDSAAKDNAVKVLALVSVKLL
;
A
#
# COMPACT_ATOMS: atom_id res chain seq x y z
N GLY A 1 13.83 -12.07 15.68
CA GLY A 1 14.30 -10.88 16.42
C GLY A 1 13.75 -9.65 15.75
N GLY A 2 12.85 -8.93 16.42
CA GLY A 2 12.02 -7.90 15.81
C GLY A 2 12.78 -6.65 15.41
N LYS A 3 12.62 -6.24 14.15
CA LYS A 3 12.79 -4.87 13.63
C LYS A 3 11.92 -4.74 12.37
N ALA A 4 10.60 -4.73 12.56
CA ALA A 4 9.63 -4.35 11.53
C ALA A 4 9.00 -2.99 11.87
N LEU A 5 9.78 -2.10 12.50
CA LEU A 5 9.46 -0.68 12.62
C LEU A 5 10.59 0.04 11.91
N LYS A 6 10.27 0.87 10.91
CA LYS A 6 11.26 1.78 10.29
C LYS A 6 12.02 2.46 11.44
N MET A 7 13.30 2.14 11.58
CA MET A 7 14.18 2.83 12.52
C MET A 7 14.05 4.34 12.27
N PRO A 8 14.10 5.21 13.30
CA PRO A 8 14.09 6.64 13.08
C PRO A 8 15.23 6.98 12.11
N ILE A 9 14.84 7.46 10.92
CA ILE A 9 15.78 7.82 9.86
C ILE A 9 16.23 9.25 10.16
N ALA A 10 17.53 9.48 10.27
CA ALA A 10 18.06 10.83 10.39
C ALA A 10 17.98 11.51 9.02
N TYR A 11 17.54 12.76 8.98
CA TYR A 11 17.57 13.56 7.76
C TYR A 11 18.99 14.06 7.50
N GLU A 12 19.59 13.63 6.38
CA GLU A 12 20.97 13.99 5.98
C GLU A 12 21.00 14.90 4.73
N GLY A 13 19.85 15.45 4.32
CA GLY A 13 19.72 16.29 3.13
C GLY A 13 19.90 17.79 3.39
N ASN A 14 19.66 18.60 2.36
CA ASN A 14 19.74 20.07 2.44
C ASN A 14 18.69 20.64 3.40
N ILE A 15 19.11 21.53 4.30
CA ILE A 15 18.21 22.18 5.27
C ILE A 15 17.45 23.32 4.59
N ASP A 16 16.51 22.95 3.72
CA ASP A 16 15.52 23.84 3.15
C ASP A 16 14.12 23.21 3.20
N ILE A 17 13.10 24.07 3.17
CA ILE A 17 11.70 23.65 3.37
C ILE A 17 11.29 22.62 2.33
N ALA A 18 11.72 22.75 1.08
CA ALA A 18 11.31 21.84 0.01
C ALA A 18 11.84 20.42 0.24
N HIS A 19 13.13 20.28 0.57
CA HIS A 19 13.72 18.96 0.80
C HIS A 19 13.25 18.32 2.11
N ILE A 20 13.04 19.11 3.16
CA ILE A 20 12.47 18.62 4.43
C ILE A 20 11.04 18.12 4.22
N MET A 21 10.21 18.87 3.49
CA MET A 21 8.83 18.48 3.20
C MET A 21 8.78 17.23 2.31
N SER A 22 9.60 17.18 1.26
CA SER A 22 9.71 15.99 0.41
C SER A 22 10.13 14.75 1.19
N TRP A 23 11.10 14.90 2.10
CA TRP A 23 11.53 13.81 2.96
C TRP A 23 10.43 13.38 3.92
N GLY A 24 9.79 14.32 4.61
CA GLY A 24 8.67 14.04 5.52
C GLY A 24 7.53 13.28 4.82
N LEU A 25 7.18 13.66 3.60
CA LEU A 25 6.19 12.93 2.79
C LEU A 25 6.64 11.51 2.43
N SER A 26 7.93 11.32 2.11
CA SER A 26 8.48 9.99 1.82
C SER A 26 8.52 9.06 3.04
N CYS A 27 8.50 9.62 4.25
CA CYS A 27 8.46 8.85 5.49
C CYS A 27 7.07 8.29 5.81
N ILE A 28 5.99 8.82 5.22
CA ILE A 28 4.63 8.32 5.45
C ILE A 28 4.54 6.92 4.83
N SER A 29 4.34 5.91 5.67
CA SER A 29 4.24 4.53 5.20
C SER A 29 2.99 4.34 4.33
N SER A 30 3.18 3.76 3.15
CA SER A 30 2.08 3.32 2.28
C SER A 30 1.48 1.98 2.72
N SER A 31 2.01 1.35 3.78
CA SER A 31 1.68 -0.03 4.15
C SER A 31 0.22 -0.31 4.49
N VAL A 32 -0.53 0.72 4.89
CA VAL A 32 -1.97 0.61 5.21
C VAL A 32 -2.84 0.67 3.96
N THR A 33 -2.32 1.21 2.85
CA THR A 33 -3.09 1.38 1.61
C THR A 33 -2.75 0.29 0.60
N HIS A 34 -3.76 -0.40 0.10
CA HIS A 34 -3.65 -1.39 -0.97
C HIS A 34 -3.84 -0.74 -2.34
N ARG A 35 -2.94 -1.03 -3.29
CA ARG A 35 -3.11 -0.57 -4.69
C ARG A 35 -3.96 -1.57 -5.47
N VAL A 36 -5.00 -1.06 -6.12
CA VAL A 36 -5.95 -1.85 -6.89
C VAL A 36 -5.85 -1.46 -8.36
N HIS A 37 -5.28 -2.33 -9.19
CA HIS A 37 -5.08 -2.05 -10.63
C HIS A 37 -6.07 -2.80 -11.52
N ASN A 38 -6.69 -3.85 -11.01
CA ASN A 38 -7.57 -4.75 -11.74
C ASN A 38 -8.56 -5.45 -10.78
N ASP A 39 -9.47 -6.24 -11.34
CA ASP A 39 -10.50 -6.93 -10.58
C ASP A 39 -9.98 -7.96 -9.59
N VAL A 40 -8.85 -8.61 -9.88
CA VAL A 40 -8.23 -9.56 -8.97
C VAL A 40 -7.71 -8.84 -7.73
N ASP A 41 -7.07 -7.69 -7.91
CA ASP A 41 -6.63 -6.84 -6.80
C ASP A 41 -7.82 -6.31 -5.99
N LEU A 42 -8.92 -5.96 -6.66
CA LEU A 42 -10.14 -5.49 -6.02
C LEU A 42 -10.77 -6.59 -5.14
N ALA A 43 -10.84 -7.82 -5.65
CA ALA A 43 -11.31 -8.98 -4.88
C ALA A 43 -10.41 -9.26 -3.66
N ARG A 44 -9.08 -9.19 -3.84
CA ARG A 44 -8.12 -9.35 -2.73
C ARG A 44 -8.23 -8.22 -1.70
N PHE A 45 -8.55 -7.00 -2.15
CA PHE A 45 -8.78 -5.86 -1.27
C PHE A 45 -10.00 -6.10 -0.36
N PHE A 46 -11.11 -6.61 -0.91
CA PHE A 46 -12.31 -6.95 -0.12
C PHE A 46 -12.13 -8.18 0.78
N ALA A 47 -11.16 -9.05 0.47
CA ALA A 47 -10.84 -10.22 1.28
C ALA A 47 -9.83 -9.92 2.41
N GLN A 48 -9.39 -8.66 2.56
CA GLN A 48 -8.46 -8.29 3.64
C GLN A 48 -9.11 -8.47 5.01
N TYR A 49 -8.28 -8.83 5.99
CA TYR A 49 -8.66 -8.92 7.40
C TYR A 49 -9.87 -9.83 7.66
N PRO A 50 -9.82 -11.12 7.28
CA PRO A 50 -10.96 -12.04 7.38
C PRO A 50 -11.55 -12.22 8.78
N GLN A 51 -10.82 -11.89 9.86
CA GLN A 51 -11.37 -11.90 11.22
C GLN A 51 -12.35 -10.77 11.50
N TYR A 52 -12.32 -9.69 10.70
CA TYR A 52 -13.21 -8.54 10.81
C TYR A 52 -13.84 -8.23 9.44
N PRO A 53 -14.67 -9.14 8.89
CA PRO A 53 -15.20 -9.03 7.53
C PRO A 53 -16.21 -7.89 7.33
N THR A 54 -16.66 -7.28 8.42
CA THR A 54 -17.60 -6.14 8.45
C THR A 54 -16.89 -4.79 8.48
N LEU A 55 -15.55 -4.74 8.49
CA LEU A 55 -14.82 -3.48 8.44
C LEU A 55 -15.20 -2.70 7.17
N PRO A 56 -15.44 -1.38 7.29
CA PRO A 56 -15.66 -0.55 6.13
C PRO A 56 -14.41 -0.53 5.25
N HIS A 57 -14.63 -0.56 3.96
CA HIS A 57 -13.58 -0.43 2.96
C HIS A 57 -13.60 0.99 2.39
N VAL A 58 -12.45 1.63 2.32
CA VAL A 58 -12.29 2.99 1.79
C VAL A 58 -11.57 2.89 0.46
N LEU A 59 -12.22 3.30 -0.63
CA LEU A 59 -11.61 3.34 -1.97
C LEU A 59 -11.42 4.78 -2.41
N TYR A 60 -10.19 5.09 -2.82
CA TYR A 60 -9.82 6.41 -3.32
C TYR A 60 -9.40 6.34 -4.80
N PHE A 61 -9.99 7.22 -5.60
CA PHE A 61 -9.67 7.42 -7.01
C PHE A 61 -8.99 8.78 -7.15
N PRO A 62 -7.65 8.85 -7.17
CA PRO A 62 -6.91 10.10 -7.30
C PRO A 62 -7.07 10.70 -8.71
N SER A 63 -6.98 12.02 -8.79
CA SER A 63 -6.84 12.74 -10.08
C SER A 63 -5.43 12.61 -10.68
N THR A 64 -4.45 12.13 -9.89
CA THR A 64 -3.05 11.95 -10.26
C THR A 64 -2.66 10.46 -10.29
N SER A 65 -1.49 10.15 -10.85
CA SER A 65 -0.95 8.78 -10.92
C SER A 65 -0.33 8.27 -9.62
N TYR A 66 -0.27 9.10 -8.59
CA TYR A 66 0.32 8.79 -7.28
C TYR A 66 -0.70 8.94 -6.16
N THR A 67 -0.44 8.29 -5.03
CA THR A 67 -1.28 8.44 -3.83
C THR A 67 -0.86 9.69 -3.06
N PRO A 68 -1.75 10.69 -2.86
CA PRO A 68 -1.42 11.90 -2.11
C PRO A 68 -1.08 11.60 -0.65
N GLY A 69 -0.09 12.30 -0.09
CA GLY A 69 0.32 12.13 1.30
C GLY A 69 -0.80 12.35 2.32
N GLY A 70 -1.75 13.25 2.01
CA GLY A 70 -2.95 13.46 2.84
C GLY A 70 -3.82 12.21 2.96
N TYR A 71 -3.99 11.45 1.88
CA TYR A 71 -4.73 10.19 1.92
C TYR A 71 -3.96 9.12 2.70
N LEU A 72 -2.64 9.04 2.52
CA LEU A 72 -1.81 8.13 3.29
C LEU A 72 -1.91 8.42 4.80
N ALA A 73 -1.87 9.69 5.20
CA ALA A 73 -2.04 10.08 6.60
C ALA A 73 -3.45 9.71 7.14
N LEU A 74 -4.50 9.85 6.34
CA LEU A 74 -5.85 9.39 6.71
C LEU A 74 -5.89 7.87 6.90
N SER A 75 -5.26 7.11 5.99
CA SER A 75 -5.21 5.65 6.11
C SER A 75 -4.52 5.22 7.40
N GLN A 76 -3.43 5.89 7.80
CA GLN A 76 -2.74 5.64 9.06
C GLN A 76 -3.61 5.97 10.29
N HIS A 77 -4.42 7.03 10.21
CA HIS A 77 -5.32 7.42 11.30
C HIS A 77 -6.38 6.36 11.62
N PHE A 78 -6.90 5.68 10.58
CA PHE A 78 -7.96 4.66 10.70
C PHE A 78 -7.43 3.23 10.45
N ALA A 79 -6.12 3.00 10.63
CA ALA A 79 -5.47 1.75 10.22
C ALA A 79 -6.01 0.49 10.94
N LEU A 80 -6.69 0.66 12.07
CA LEU A 80 -7.30 -0.41 12.85
C LEU A 80 -8.82 -0.56 12.62
N ASP A 81 -9.41 0.40 11.90
CA ASP A 81 -10.86 0.62 11.87
C ASP A 81 -11.45 0.51 10.46
N ALA A 82 -10.62 0.51 9.42
CA ALA A 82 -11.05 0.37 8.03
C ALA A 82 -9.94 -0.18 7.13
N VAL A 83 -10.33 -0.66 5.96
CA VAL A 83 -9.39 -1.14 4.92
C VAL A 83 -9.21 -0.04 3.88
N PHE A 84 -7.99 0.40 3.62
CA PHE A 84 -7.74 1.50 2.67
C PHE A 84 -7.21 0.97 1.34
N GLY A 85 -7.86 1.38 0.25
CA GLY A 85 -7.49 1.05 -1.11
C GLY A 85 -7.36 2.29 -1.98
N VAL A 86 -6.51 2.22 -3.00
CA VAL A 86 -6.36 3.26 -4.02
C VAL A 86 -6.43 2.63 -5.40
N VAL A 87 -7.22 3.25 -6.28
CA VAL A 87 -7.34 2.86 -7.70
C VAL A 87 -6.65 3.94 -8.53
N PRO A 88 -5.31 3.87 -8.71
CA PRO A 88 -4.61 4.88 -9.49
C PRO A 88 -4.97 4.77 -10.97
N ASN A 89 -4.81 5.88 -11.71
CA ASN A 89 -4.93 5.92 -13.17
C ASN A 89 -6.33 5.54 -13.71
N ALA A 90 -7.40 5.81 -12.96
CA ALA A 90 -8.75 5.76 -13.51
C ALA A 90 -8.83 6.66 -14.76
N PHE A 91 -9.40 6.14 -15.85
CA PHE A 91 -9.45 6.79 -17.17
C PHE A 91 -8.11 6.97 -17.90
N ALA A 92 -7.01 6.45 -17.35
CA ALA A 92 -5.72 6.33 -18.02
C ALA A 92 -5.33 4.86 -18.29
N ALA A 93 -5.90 3.91 -17.54
CA ALA A 93 -5.72 2.47 -17.75
C ALA A 93 -7.09 1.76 -17.85
N PRO A 94 -7.31 0.86 -18.84
CA PRO A 94 -8.61 0.21 -19.07
C PRO A 94 -9.20 -0.49 -17.84
N ASN A 95 -8.39 -1.27 -17.11
CA ASN A 95 -8.85 -2.02 -15.93
C ASN A 95 -9.26 -1.08 -14.78
N ALA A 96 -8.49 -0.01 -14.54
CA ALA A 96 -8.82 1.00 -13.54
C ALA A 96 -10.10 1.77 -13.92
N THR A 97 -10.32 2.03 -15.21
CA THR A 97 -11.56 2.61 -15.72
C THR A 97 -12.77 1.72 -15.46
N LEU A 98 -12.66 0.41 -15.70
CA LEU A 98 -13.75 -0.54 -15.43
C LEU A 98 -14.12 -0.55 -13.94
N ILE A 99 -13.12 -0.50 -13.05
CA ILE A 99 -13.36 -0.40 -11.61
C ILE A 99 -14.08 0.91 -11.26
N ALA A 100 -13.63 2.05 -11.79
CA ALA A 100 -14.26 3.34 -11.56
C ALA A 100 -15.74 3.35 -12.02
N GLN A 101 -16.02 2.78 -13.19
CA GLN A 101 -17.36 2.68 -13.75
C GLN A 101 -18.31 1.84 -12.89
N ARG A 102 -17.83 0.78 -12.21
CA ARG A 102 -18.64 0.00 -11.26
C ARG A 102 -19.16 0.83 -10.08
N TYR A 103 -18.45 1.90 -9.73
CA TYR A 103 -18.86 2.82 -8.67
C TYR A 103 -19.51 4.10 -9.22
N ASN A 104 -20.06 4.05 -10.43
CA ASN A 104 -20.71 5.17 -11.10
C ASN A 104 -19.82 6.41 -11.25
N ILE A 105 -18.50 6.22 -11.39
CA ILE A 105 -17.56 7.27 -11.79
C ILE A 105 -17.40 7.14 -13.31
N THR A 106 -17.89 8.11 -14.05
CA THR A 106 -18.08 8.01 -15.51
C THR A 106 -17.00 8.72 -16.31
N SER A 107 -16.33 9.70 -15.71
CA SER A 107 -15.33 10.53 -16.39
C SER A 107 -14.18 10.95 -15.47
N LYS A 108 -13.07 11.36 -16.09
CA LYS A 108 -11.89 11.90 -15.40
C LYS A 108 -12.20 13.18 -14.61
N ASP A 109 -13.18 13.96 -15.05
CA ASP A 109 -13.54 15.25 -14.44
C ASP A 109 -14.21 15.09 -13.07
N GLU A 110 -14.67 13.89 -12.75
CA GLU A 110 -15.21 13.56 -11.42
C GLU A 110 -14.11 13.31 -10.38
N LEU A 111 -12.86 13.14 -10.80
CA LEU A 111 -11.74 12.85 -9.90
C LEU A 111 -11.24 14.15 -9.22
N PRO A 112 -10.85 14.09 -7.94
CA PRO A 112 -10.72 12.88 -7.12
C PRO A 112 -12.04 12.42 -6.48
N VAL A 113 -12.20 11.11 -6.28
CA VAL A 113 -13.37 10.51 -5.60
C VAL A 113 -12.93 9.67 -4.41
N LEU A 114 -13.60 9.85 -3.26
CA LEU A 114 -13.43 9.03 -2.07
C LEU A 114 -14.74 8.32 -1.74
N LEU A 115 -14.69 7.00 -1.58
CA LEU A 115 -15.82 6.15 -1.29
C LEU A 115 -15.60 5.40 0.03
N VAL A 116 -16.65 5.23 0.81
CA VAL A 116 -16.72 4.29 1.93
C VAL A 116 -17.74 3.21 1.57
N LEU A 117 -17.33 1.96 1.63
CA LEU A 117 -18.13 0.79 1.32
C LEU A 117 -18.39 0.04 2.61
N HIS A 118 -19.66 -0.12 2.95
CA HIS A 118 -20.11 -0.94 4.05
C HIS A 118 -20.65 -2.25 3.50
N ARG A 119 -20.07 -3.35 3.96
CA ARG A 119 -20.57 -4.67 3.63
C ARG A 119 -22.00 -4.81 4.14
N ALA A 120 -22.92 -5.26 3.29
CA ALA A 120 -24.30 -5.55 3.69
C ALA A 120 -24.29 -6.63 4.78
N ALA A 121 -24.95 -6.39 5.91
CA ALA A 121 -25.10 -7.41 6.94
C ALA A 121 -26.11 -8.47 6.45
N ALA A 122 -25.85 -9.74 6.75
CA ALA A 122 -26.75 -10.84 6.37
C ALA A 122 -28.18 -10.70 6.94
N ASP A 123 -28.35 -9.87 7.98
CA ASP A 123 -29.61 -9.66 8.69
C ASP A 123 -30.39 -8.40 8.22
N ASP A 124 -29.86 -7.64 7.26
CA ASP A 124 -30.56 -6.48 6.68
C ASP A 124 -31.65 -6.98 5.70
N GLY A 125 -32.74 -7.47 6.27
CA GLY A 125 -33.89 -8.04 5.58
C GLY A 125 -34.56 -7.03 4.63
N GLY A 126 -34.17 -7.09 3.36
CA GLY A 126 -34.82 -6.39 2.26
C GLY A 126 -34.28 -6.90 0.94
N GLY A 127 -35.08 -7.72 0.25
CA GLY A 127 -34.63 -8.53 -0.88
C GLY A 127 -33.99 -7.78 -2.05
N ALA A 128 -33.18 -8.54 -2.78
CA ALA A 128 -32.49 -8.23 -4.04
C ALA A 128 -31.26 -7.31 -3.95
N GLY A 129 -30.12 -7.89 -3.59
CA GLY A 129 -28.78 -7.41 -3.96
C GLY A 129 -27.75 -7.58 -2.85
N GLU A 130 -26.86 -8.55 -2.98
CA GLU A 130 -25.61 -8.73 -2.21
C GLU A 130 -24.59 -7.59 -2.47
N SER A 131 -25.05 -6.34 -2.57
CA SER A 131 -24.21 -5.20 -2.93
C SER A 131 -23.89 -4.35 -1.70
N ASP A 132 -22.60 -4.12 -1.48
CA ASP A 132 -22.11 -3.20 -0.44
C ASP A 132 -22.79 -1.84 -0.54
N ARG A 133 -23.16 -1.26 0.60
CA ARG A 133 -23.64 0.12 0.67
C ARG A 133 -22.45 1.05 0.43
N VAL A 134 -22.47 1.73 -0.72
CA VAL A 134 -21.43 2.70 -1.11
C VAL A 134 -21.87 4.11 -0.73
N VAL A 135 -21.03 4.80 0.03
CA VAL A 135 -21.18 6.22 0.39
C VAL A 135 -20.07 7.02 -0.28
N ARG A 136 -20.45 7.97 -1.13
CA ARG A 136 -19.50 8.85 -1.83
C ARG A 136 -19.32 10.15 -1.06
N MET A 137 -18.07 10.53 -0.83
CA MET A 137 -17.75 11.86 -0.29
C MET A 137 -18.28 12.93 -1.26
N PRO A 138 -19.00 13.96 -0.78
CA PRO A 138 -19.44 15.06 -1.62
C PRO A 138 -18.28 15.67 -2.40
N ALA A 139 -18.53 16.07 -3.65
CA ALA A 139 -17.50 16.63 -4.50
C ALA A 139 -16.87 17.87 -3.84
N THR A 140 -15.56 17.81 -3.63
CA THR A 140 -14.75 18.95 -3.21
C THR A 140 -14.04 19.54 -4.42
N ALA A 141 -13.52 20.76 -4.30
CA ALA A 141 -12.68 21.34 -5.36
C ALA A 141 -11.48 20.43 -5.67
N THR A 142 -10.81 20.65 -6.81
CA THR A 142 -9.72 19.91 -7.51
C THR A 142 -8.76 18.95 -6.75
N SER A 143 -8.67 18.99 -5.42
CA SER A 143 -7.84 18.13 -4.58
C SER A 143 -8.56 17.68 -3.31
N LEU A 144 -8.28 16.45 -2.85
CA LEU A 144 -8.81 15.92 -1.59
C LEU A 144 -8.29 16.75 -0.40
N SER A 145 -9.19 17.49 0.26
CA SER A 145 -8.90 18.19 1.51
C SER A 145 -8.79 17.20 2.67
N TYR A 146 -7.64 17.20 3.37
CA TYR A 146 -7.43 16.33 4.53
C TYR A 146 -8.50 16.51 5.60
N ARG A 147 -8.86 17.76 5.92
CA ARG A 147 -9.83 18.08 6.97
C ARG A 147 -11.23 17.59 6.63
N GLU A 148 -11.67 17.80 5.40
CA GLU A 148 -13.01 17.40 4.95
C GLU A 148 -13.10 15.88 4.82
N ALA A 149 -12.05 15.24 4.30
CA ALA A 149 -11.96 13.80 4.20
C ALA A 149 -11.91 13.14 5.60
N LEU A 150 -11.17 13.71 6.55
CA LEU A 150 -11.18 13.25 7.94
C LEU A 150 -12.59 13.33 8.53
N ALA A 151 -13.26 14.47 8.41
CA ALA A 151 -14.62 14.64 8.93
C ALA A 151 -15.62 13.65 8.29
N PHE A 152 -15.53 13.45 6.97
CA PHE A 152 -16.33 12.48 6.24
C PHE A 152 -16.08 11.05 6.73
N LEU A 153 -14.81 10.63 6.79
CA LEU A 153 -14.44 9.29 7.26
C LEU A 153 -14.84 9.07 8.72
N SER A 154 -14.63 10.04 9.62
CA SER A 154 -15.08 9.95 11.01
C SER A 154 -16.59 9.82 11.17
N THR A 155 -17.38 10.30 10.19
CA THR A 155 -18.84 10.18 10.20
C THR A 155 -19.29 8.79 9.76
N HIS A 156 -18.54 8.13 8.87
CA HIS A 156 -18.93 6.85 8.27
C HIS A 156 -18.20 5.65 8.88
N ILE A 157 -17.01 5.81 9.45
CA ILE A 157 -16.27 4.77 10.18
C ILE A 157 -16.63 4.92 11.66
N THR A 158 -17.76 4.32 12.07
CA THR A 158 -18.33 4.54 13.40
C THR A 158 -17.95 3.48 14.44
N ASP A 159 -17.74 2.23 14.02
CA ASP A 159 -17.33 1.13 14.90
C ASP A 159 -15.80 1.12 15.10
N THR A 160 -15.24 2.22 15.60
CA THR A 160 -13.80 2.33 15.82
C THR A 160 -13.37 1.68 17.14
N VAL A 161 -12.11 1.26 17.23
CA VAL A 161 -11.48 0.82 18.47
C VAL A 161 -11.66 1.88 19.58
N ALA A 162 -11.49 3.16 19.23
CA ALA A 162 -11.69 4.27 20.18
C ALA A 162 -13.16 4.35 20.68
N ALA A 163 -14.14 4.18 19.78
CA ALA A 163 -15.55 4.15 20.16
C ALA A 163 -15.90 2.95 21.04
N LEU A 164 -15.32 1.77 20.75
CA LEU A 164 -15.49 0.58 21.58
C LEU A 164 -14.92 0.77 22.98
N VAL A 165 -13.72 1.37 23.10
CA VAL A 165 -13.12 1.70 24.40
C VAL A 165 -13.97 2.71 25.18
N ALA A 166 -14.40 3.80 24.53
CA ALA A 166 -15.27 4.79 25.18
C ALA A 166 -16.61 4.18 25.63
N LYS A 167 -17.17 3.24 24.85
CA LYS A 167 -18.36 2.49 25.23
C LYS A 167 -18.09 1.55 26.40
N ALA A 168 -16.94 0.89 26.44
CA ALA A 168 -16.54 0.05 27.57
C ALA A 168 -16.42 0.86 28.86
N GLU A 169 -15.80 2.04 28.81
CA GLU A 169 -15.64 2.95 29.96
C GLU A 169 -17.00 3.47 30.47
N SER A 170 -17.85 3.94 29.56
CA SER A 170 -19.17 4.49 29.93
C SER A 170 -20.15 3.43 30.43
N THR A 171 -20.04 2.18 29.97
CA THR A 171 -20.94 1.08 30.38
C THR A 171 -20.33 0.14 31.42
N GLN A 172 -19.05 0.35 31.80
CA GLN A 172 -18.25 -0.57 32.62
C GLN A 172 -18.28 -2.03 32.12
N ASN A 173 -18.46 -2.22 30.81
CA ASN A 173 -18.57 -3.54 30.21
C ASN A 173 -17.23 -4.01 29.65
N GLN A 174 -16.62 -4.97 30.34
CA GLN A 174 -15.33 -5.54 30.00
C GLN A 174 -15.30 -6.20 28.60
N HIS A 175 -16.44 -6.70 28.13
CA HIS A 175 -16.51 -7.34 26.80
C HIS A 175 -16.14 -6.37 25.67
N PHE A 176 -16.57 -5.11 25.73
CA PHE A 176 -16.21 -4.13 24.69
C PHE A 176 -14.71 -3.83 24.67
N LEU A 177 -14.07 -3.86 25.85
CA LEU A 177 -12.63 -3.67 25.96
C LEU A 177 -11.87 -4.88 25.36
N GLU A 178 -12.31 -6.10 25.66
CA GLU A 178 -11.74 -7.32 25.08
C GLU A 178 -11.87 -7.37 23.55
N VAL A 179 -13.02 -6.94 23.00
CA VAL A 179 -13.24 -6.84 21.55
C VAL A 179 -12.31 -5.78 20.93
N ALA A 180 -12.18 -4.61 21.56
CA ALA A 180 -11.31 -3.53 21.10
C ALA A 180 -9.83 -3.95 21.09
N GLU A 181 -9.37 -4.61 22.16
CA GLU A 181 -8.00 -5.11 22.26
C GLU A 181 -7.72 -6.22 21.25
N SER A 182 -8.64 -7.16 21.08
CA SER A 182 -8.52 -8.24 20.09
C SER A 182 -8.40 -7.67 18.67
N ARG A 183 -9.19 -6.65 18.34
CA ARG A 183 -9.11 -5.97 17.05
C ARG A 183 -7.77 -5.27 16.88
N ARG A 184 -7.34 -4.52 17.88
CA ARG A 184 -6.04 -3.81 17.85
C ARG A 184 -4.89 -4.80 17.62
N VAL A 185 -4.83 -5.90 18.37
CA VAL A 185 -3.75 -6.89 18.25
C VAL A 185 -3.73 -7.53 16.87
N TYR A 186 -4.89 -7.96 16.37
CA TYR A 186 -4.98 -8.56 15.04
C TYR A 186 -4.56 -7.59 13.94
N MET A 187 -5.15 -6.38 13.91
CA MET A 187 -4.87 -5.39 12.87
C MET A 187 -3.40 -4.95 12.90
N MET A 188 -2.81 -4.75 14.08
CA MET A 188 -1.38 -4.46 14.19
C MET A 188 -0.52 -5.61 13.67
N GLY A 189 -0.87 -6.86 13.96
CA GLY A 189 -0.17 -8.03 13.43
C GLY A 189 -0.18 -8.08 11.91
N GLN A 190 -1.35 -7.86 11.31
CA GLN A 190 -1.49 -7.84 9.84
C GLN A 190 -0.75 -6.67 9.19
N LEU A 191 -0.72 -5.49 9.82
CA LEU A 191 0.06 -4.36 9.34
C LEU A 191 1.57 -4.61 9.38
N ILE A 192 2.06 -5.31 10.41
CA ILE A 192 3.47 -5.71 10.51
C ILE A 192 3.83 -6.69 9.39
N GLU A 193 3.00 -7.71 9.16
CA GLU A 193 3.18 -8.66 8.05
C GLU A 193 3.21 -7.91 6.71
N ARG A 194 2.26 -7.01 6.47
CA ARG A 194 2.23 -6.22 5.23
C ARG A 194 3.45 -5.32 5.06
N GLN A 195 3.98 -4.75 6.14
CA GLN A 195 5.21 -3.96 6.10
C GLN A 195 6.43 -4.80 5.73
N LEU A 196 6.50 -6.04 6.22
CA LEU A 196 7.55 -6.99 5.84
C LEU A 196 7.44 -7.37 4.36
N ASP A 197 6.22 -7.64 3.88
CA ASP A 197 5.96 -7.94 2.47
C ASP A 197 6.36 -6.77 1.56
N ILE A 198 5.97 -5.53 1.91
CA ILE A 198 6.35 -4.35 1.13
C ILE A 198 7.85 -4.12 1.15
N ALA A 199 8.51 -4.28 2.30
CA ALA A 199 9.95 -4.18 2.38
C ALA A 199 10.63 -5.21 1.46
N GLU A 200 10.09 -6.43 1.38
CA GLU A 200 10.57 -7.47 0.47
C GLU A 200 10.25 -7.15 -1.01
N GLU A 201 9.04 -6.66 -1.32
CA GLU A 201 8.64 -6.21 -2.66
C GLU A 201 9.56 -5.09 -3.17
N GLU A 202 9.80 -4.06 -2.35
CA GLU A 202 10.72 -2.95 -2.66
C GLU A 202 12.15 -3.46 -2.83
N ARG A 203 12.59 -4.38 -1.95
CA ARG A 203 13.90 -5.05 -2.03
C ARG A 203 14.06 -5.81 -3.35
N LEU A 204 13.02 -6.52 -3.78
CA LEU A 204 13.02 -7.28 -5.03
C LEU A 204 12.94 -6.36 -6.26
N GLN A 205 12.21 -5.24 -6.20
CA GLN A 205 12.18 -4.24 -7.28
C GLN A 205 13.53 -3.54 -7.46
N MET A 206 14.27 -3.32 -6.37
CA MET A 206 15.63 -2.79 -6.43
C MET A 206 16.66 -3.82 -6.90
N ALA A 207 16.33 -5.11 -6.91
CA ALA A 207 17.22 -6.15 -7.42
C ALA A 207 17.40 -5.94 -8.93
N ARG A 208 18.63 -5.59 -9.33
CA ARG A 208 18.97 -5.52 -10.75
C ARG A 208 19.23 -6.92 -11.27
N GLU A 209 18.62 -7.25 -12.41
CA GLU A 209 18.95 -8.50 -13.11
C GLU A 209 20.43 -8.50 -13.51
N PRO A 210 21.22 -9.49 -13.05
CA PRO A 210 22.61 -9.62 -13.46
C PRO A 210 22.72 -9.91 -14.95
N ILE A 211 23.65 -9.24 -15.62
CA ILE A 211 23.89 -9.44 -17.05
C ILE A 211 24.80 -10.66 -17.25
N LEU A 212 24.32 -11.63 -18.02
CA LEU A 212 25.11 -12.80 -18.41
C LEU A 212 26.02 -12.47 -19.60
N VAL A 213 27.31 -12.40 -19.33
CA VAL A 213 28.34 -12.12 -20.33
C VAL A 213 29.01 -13.42 -20.77
N LYS A 214 29.05 -13.67 -22.08
CA LYS A 214 29.66 -14.89 -22.67
C LYS A 214 30.92 -14.63 -23.50
N ASP A 215 31.24 -13.36 -23.74
CA ASP A 215 32.37 -12.98 -24.57
C ASP A 215 33.05 -11.70 -24.05
N GLN A 216 34.29 -11.50 -24.50
CA GLN A 216 35.14 -10.40 -24.05
C GLN A 216 34.62 -9.02 -24.48
N ALA A 217 33.88 -8.95 -25.59
CA ALA A 217 33.34 -7.69 -26.10
C ALA A 217 32.19 -7.21 -25.22
N ALA A 218 31.26 -8.09 -24.89
CA ALA A 218 30.18 -7.86 -23.94
C ALA A 218 30.72 -7.56 -22.54
N TRP A 219 31.79 -8.24 -22.09
CA TRP A 219 32.45 -7.92 -20.82
C TRP A 219 32.96 -6.48 -20.78
N THR A 220 33.67 -6.09 -21.84
CA THR A 220 34.27 -4.75 -21.93
C THR A 220 33.19 -3.67 -21.92
N LYS A 221 32.10 -3.88 -22.67
CA LYS A 221 30.99 -2.94 -22.76
C LYS A 221 30.22 -2.81 -21.44
N GLU A 222 29.82 -3.94 -20.85
CA GLU A 222 28.87 -3.96 -19.73
C GLU A 222 29.55 -3.79 -18.36
N CYS A 223 30.87 -4.00 -18.25
CA CYS A 223 31.61 -3.91 -16.98
C CYS A 223 32.78 -2.90 -16.99
N VAL A 224 33.48 -2.70 -18.11
CA VAL A 224 34.74 -1.92 -18.14
C VAL A 224 34.53 -0.49 -18.61
N GLN A 225 33.66 -0.26 -19.60
CA GLN A 225 33.44 1.04 -20.26
C GLN A 225 32.30 1.86 -19.61
N LEU A 226 31.94 1.57 -18.37
CA LEU A 226 30.89 2.29 -17.64
C LEU A 226 31.36 3.65 -17.10
N PRO A 227 30.45 4.60 -16.83
CA PRO A 227 30.78 5.92 -16.30
C PRO A 227 31.67 5.87 -15.04
N LYS A 228 32.48 6.91 -14.83
CA LYS A 228 33.34 7.03 -13.64
C LYS A 228 32.48 6.94 -12.36
N LYS A 229 32.93 6.15 -11.37
CA LYS A 229 32.27 5.81 -10.08
C LYS A 229 31.28 4.62 -10.08
N HIS A 230 31.18 3.84 -11.16
CA HIS A 230 30.42 2.59 -11.11
C HIS A 230 31.10 1.56 -10.18
N ARG A 231 30.31 0.73 -9.51
CA ARG A 231 30.76 -0.46 -8.78
C ARG A 231 30.22 -1.69 -9.50
N CYS A 232 31.10 -2.61 -9.88
CA CYS A 232 30.73 -3.84 -10.59
C CYS A 232 31.03 -5.05 -9.70
N LEU A 233 30.07 -5.97 -9.62
CA LEU A 233 30.27 -7.31 -9.08
C LEU A 233 30.17 -8.31 -10.21
N ALA A 234 31.12 -9.23 -10.27
CA ALA A 234 31.11 -10.31 -11.25
C ALA A 234 31.29 -11.64 -10.54
N ALA A 235 30.55 -12.66 -11.00
CA ALA A 235 30.79 -14.05 -10.66
C ALA A 235 31.16 -14.79 -11.95
N PHE A 236 32.24 -15.55 -11.90
CA PHE A 236 32.67 -16.40 -13.01
C PHE A 236 32.10 -17.79 -12.78
N VAL A 237 31.32 -18.27 -13.75
CA VAL A 237 30.79 -19.63 -13.76
C VAL A 237 31.54 -20.39 -14.84
N ASP A 238 32.11 -21.52 -14.47
CA ASP A 238 32.76 -22.40 -15.44
C ASP A 238 31.71 -22.95 -16.42
N SER A 239 31.99 -22.78 -17.72
CA SER A 239 31.15 -23.28 -18.81
C SER A 239 30.95 -24.80 -18.82
N ALA A 240 31.81 -25.55 -18.12
CA ALA A 240 31.70 -27.00 -17.96
C ALA A 240 30.82 -27.42 -16.77
N GLN A 241 30.37 -26.48 -15.93
CA GLN A 241 29.46 -26.77 -14.80
C GLN A 241 27.98 -26.77 -15.22
N ASP A 242 27.18 -27.48 -14.42
CA ASP A 242 25.73 -27.64 -14.60
C ASP A 242 24.98 -26.29 -14.72
N SER A 243 23.92 -26.27 -15.52
CA SER A 243 22.95 -25.18 -15.65
C SER A 243 22.49 -24.61 -14.31
N ALA A 244 22.40 -25.44 -13.27
CA ALA A 244 22.06 -25.03 -11.91
C ALA A 244 23.08 -24.06 -11.29
N ALA A 245 24.37 -24.19 -11.59
CA ALA A 245 25.42 -23.30 -11.08
C ALA A 245 25.28 -21.89 -11.67
N LYS A 246 24.92 -21.80 -12.95
CA LYS A 246 24.63 -20.54 -13.63
C LYS A 246 23.41 -19.85 -13.03
N ASP A 247 22.30 -20.58 -12.83
CA ASP A 247 21.08 -20.01 -12.27
C ASP A 247 21.27 -19.57 -10.81
N ASN A 248 22.06 -20.32 -10.03
CA ASN A 248 22.42 -19.94 -8.68
C ASN A 248 23.31 -18.69 -8.64
N ALA A 249 24.29 -18.56 -9.53
CA ALA A 249 25.14 -17.37 -9.61
C ALA A 249 24.31 -16.11 -9.95
N VAL A 250 23.34 -16.22 -10.87
CA VAL A 250 22.41 -15.13 -11.20
C VAL A 250 21.57 -14.76 -9.97
N LYS A 251 20.99 -15.74 -9.27
CA LYS A 251 20.21 -15.47 -8.04
C LYS A 251 21.05 -14.80 -6.96
N VAL A 252 22.27 -15.27 -6.72
CA VAL A 252 23.18 -14.70 -5.71
C VAL A 252 23.58 -13.27 -6.08
N LEU A 253 23.98 -13.00 -7.32
CA LEU A 253 24.37 -11.65 -7.74
C LEU A 253 23.18 -10.67 -7.68
N ALA A 254 21.98 -11.10 -8.04
CA ALA A 254 20.77 -10.30 -7.89
C ALA A 254 20.55 -9.90 -6.42
N LEU A 255 20.68 -10.86 -5.49
CA LEU A 255 20.55 -10.61 -4.05
C LEU A 255 21.66 -9.73 -3.47
N VAL A 256 22.91 -9.89 -3.92
CA VAL A 256 24.03 -9.07 -3.45
C VAL A 256 23.92 -7.64 -3.98
N SER A 257 23.41 -7.45 -5.21
CA SER A 257 23.21 -6.11 -5.78
C SER A 257 22.33 -5.23 -4.89
N VAL A 258 21.28 -5.83 -4.31
CA VAL A 258 20.39 -5.18 -3.34
C VAL A 258 21.13 -4.76 -2.06
N LYS A 259 22.02 -5.60 -1.52
CA LYS A 259 22.74 -5.31 -0.27
C LYS A 259 23.78 -4.18 -0.41
N LEU A 260 24.15 -3.84 -1.64
CA LEU A 260 25.16 -2.82 -1.93
C LEU A 260 24.56 -1.47 -2.36
N LEU A 261 23.24 -1.42 -2.57
CA LEU A 261 22.46 -0.20 -2.70
C LEU A 261 22.13 0.35 -1.31
#